data_AF-A0A1W2F5R7-F1
#
_entry.id   AF-A0A1W2F5R7-F1
#
_cell.length_a   1.000
_cell.length_b   1.000
_cell.length_c   1.000
_cell.angle_alpha   90.00
_cell.angle_beta   90.00
_cell.angle_gamma   90.00
#
_symmetry.space_group_name_H-M   'P 1'
#
loop_
_entity.id
_entity.type
_entity.pdbx_description
1 polymer ?
#
loop_
_entity_poly.entity_id
_entity_poly.type
_entity_poly.pdbx_seq_one_letter_code
_entity_poly.pdbx_strand_id
1 'polypeptide(L)'
;MDDDFYKALYQKITKFDAETLELVDEVNEQYQELETLFEMKQKELAQTEKAIEKLFELYEDGSITKQRLADRIVGHEKTKAELEAEIERCKIALASQVNLVTVEMVKKRIDEFKNLWTNAVDPSEQNRAFRLLIEKIVYNRQNDGLSLEVLYK
;
A
#
# COMPACT_ATOMS: atom_id res chain seq x y z
N MET A 1 -22.78 31.60 3.42
CA MET A 1 -21.98 30.63 4.17
C MET A 1 -21.47 31.38 5.38
N ASP A 2 -21.87 30.97 6.57
CA ASP A 2 -21.50 31.58 7.85
C ASP A 2 -20.36 30.79 8.51
N ASP A 3 -19.81 31.33 9.60
CA ASP A 3 -18.68 30.76 10.33
C ASP A 3 -19.02 29.36 10.92
N ASP A 4 -20.29 29.16 11.28
CA ASP A 4 -20.81 27.89 11.79
C ASP A 4 -20.81 26.78 10.72
N PHE A 5 -21.11 27.11 9.46
CA PHE A 5 -20.97 26.19 8.33
C PHE A 5 -19.51 25.74 8.15
N TYR A 6 -18.55 26.68 8.16
CA TYR A 6 -17.14 26.35 8.00
C TYR A 6 -16.61 25.51 9.17
N LYS A 7 -17.08 25.78 10.39
CA LYS A 7 -16.73 25.02 11.59
C LYS A 7 -17.30 23.60 11.58
N ALA A 8 -18.55 23.42 11.14
CA ALA A 8 -19.16 22.09 11.01
C ALA A 8 -18.50 21.26 9.89
N LEU A 9 -18.15 21.91 8.77
CA LEU A 9 -17.40 21.29 7.68
C LEU A 9 -16.01 20.86 8.15
N TYR A 10 -15.30 21.73 8.89
CA TYR A 10 -14.02 21.41 9.51
C TYR A 10 -14.11 20.20 10.45
N GLN A 11 -15.08 20.17 11.37
CA GLN A 11 -15.25 19.05 12.29
C GLN A 11 -15.51 17.71 11.57
N LYS A 12 -16.29 17.75 10.48
CA LYS A 12 -16.59 16.56 9.68
C LYS A 12 -15.36 16.05 8.91
N ILE A 13 -14.50 16.95 8.46
CA ILE A 13 -13.25 16.61 7.76
C ILE A 13 -12.18 16.13 8.75
N THR A 14 -12.06 16.74 9.93
CA THR A 14 -11.12 16.25 10.97
C THR A 14 -11.47 14.89 11.55
N LYS A 15 -12.75 14.47 11.49
CA LYS A 15 -13.14 13.09 11.81
C LYS A 15 -12.77 12.12 10.69
N PHE A 16 -12.92 12.55 9.44
CA PHE A 16 -12.49 11.81 8.26
C PHE A 16 -10.96 11.62 8.24
N ASP A 17 -10.19 12.59 8.74
CA ASP A 17 -8.74 12.48 8.90
C ASP A 17 -8.34 11.27 9.76
N ALA A 18 -9.06 10.99 10.86
CA ALA A 18 -8.74 9.88 11.76
C ALA A 18 -9.02 8.51 11.11
N GLU A 19 -10.20 8.33 10.52
CA GLU A 19 -10.58 7.08 9.83
C GLU A 19 -9.71 6.83 8.58
N THR A 20 -9.35 7.89 7.86
CA THR A 20 -8.45 7.79 6.69
C THR A 20 -7.03 7.46 7.12
N LEU A 21 -6.53 8.06 8.20
CA LEU A 21 -5.20 7.73 8.74
C LEU A 21 -5.13 6.28 9.23
N GLU A 22 -6.18 5.77 9.88
CA GLU A 22 -6.23 4.37 10.33
C GLU A 22 -6.22 3.38 9.16
N LEU A 23 -7.03 3.62 8.13
CA LEU A 23 -7.02 2.81 6.89
C LEU A 23 -5.65 2.86 6.19
N VAL A 24 -5.01 4.02 6.20
CA VAL A 24 -3.70 4.23 5.60
C VAL A 24 -2.61 3.50 6.38
N ASP A 25 -2.66 3.52 7.71
CA ASP A 25 -1.74 2.78 8.58
C ASP A 25 -1.92 1.26 8.39
N GLU A 26 -3.16 0.76 8.32
CA GLU A 26 -3.45 -0.67 8.06
C GLU A 26 -2.92 -1.12 6.70
N VAL A 27 -3.12 -0.32 5.64
CA VAL A 27 -2.58 -0.61 4.30
C VAL A 27 -1.05 -0.60 4.31
N ASN A 28 -0.42 0.29 5.08
CA ASN A 28 1.04 0.33 5.21
C ASN A 28 1.60 -0.89 5.94
N GLU A 29 0.96 -1.33 7.02
CA GLU A 29 1.34 -2.55 7.73
C GLU A 29 1.26 -3.76 6.79
N GLN A 30 0.15 -3.89 6.05
CA GLN A 30 -0.02 -4.95 5.05
C GLN A 30 1.04 -4.90 3.94
N TYR A 31 1.44 -3.70 3.51
CA TYR A 31 2.51 -3.52 2.53
C TYR A 31 3.87 -3.99 3.09
N GLN A 32 4.21 -3.60 4.31
CA GLN A 32 5.47 -3.97 4.96
C GLN A 32 5.54 -5.49 5.22
N GLU A 33 4.43 -6.10 5.64
CA GLU A 33 4.35 -7.55 5.79
C GLU A 33 4.57 -8.26 4.45
N LEU A 34 3.95 -7.77 3.38
CA LEU A 34 4.08 -8.32 2.04
C LEU A 34 5.50 -8.14 1.47
N GLU A 35 6.14 -7.00 1.72
CA GLU A 35 7.53 -6.73 1.36
C GLU A 35 8.48 -7.68 2.09
N THR A 36 8.29 -7.84 3.40
CA THR A 36 9.08 -8.80 4.20
C THR A 36 8.92 -10.23 3.69
N LEU A 37 7.68 -10.65 3.37
CA LEU A 37 7.41 -11.96 2.79
C LEU A 37 8.11 -12.13 1.44
N PHE A 38 8.05 -11.12 0.58
CA PHE A 38 8.72 -11.12 -0.72
C PHE A 38 10.24 -11.29 -0.58
N GLU A 39 10.88 -10.55 0.32
CA GLU A 39 12.32 -10.69 0.60
C GLU A 39 12.68 -12.08 1.13
N MET A 40 11.88 -12.61 2.05
CA MET A 40 12.07 -13.96 2.57
C MET A 40 12.01 -15.00 1.45
N LYS A 41 11.05 -14.88 0.53
CA LYS A 41 10.89 -15.79 -0.61
C LYS A 41 12.04 -15.71 -1.60
N GLN A 42 12.54 -14.50 -1.89
CA GLN A 42 13.76 -14.34 -2.71
C GLN A 42 14.97 -15.01 -2.07
N LYS A 43 15.12 -14.91 -0.74
CA LYS A 43 16.20 -15.56 -0.02
C LYS A 43 16.07 -17.09 -0.05
N GLU A 44 14.87 -17.62 0.11
CA GLU A 44 14.58 -19.07 -0.03
C GLU A 44 14.90 -19.57 -1.45
N LEU A 45 14.57 -18.79 -2.47
CA LEU A 45 14.89 -19.10 -3.87
C LEU A 45 16.41 -19.18 -4.07
N ALA A 46 17.14 -18.15 -3.66
CA ALA A 46 18.60 -18.12 -3.78
C ALA A 46 19.28 -19.28 -3.03
N GLN A 47 18.74 -19.68 -1.87
CA GLN A 47 19.23 -20.86 -1.14
C GLN A 47 18.96 -22.16 -1.91
N THR A 48 17.79 -22.28 -2.55
CA THR A 48 17.41 -23.44 -3.36
C THR A 48 18.30 -23.55 -4.60
N GLU A 49 18.56 -22.44 -5.30
CA GLU A 49 19.46 -22.39 -6.45
C GLU A 49 20.89 -22.79 -6.07
N LYS A 50 21.40 -22.27 -4.94
CA LYS A 50 22.70 -22.68 -4.41
C LYS A 50 22.74 -24.16 -4.01
N ALA A 51 21.63 -24.73 -3.55
CA ALA A 51 21.55 -26.15 -3.26
C ALA A 51 21.60 -27.00 -4.54
N ILE A 52 20.98 -26.53 -5.63
CA ILE A 52 21.05 -27.15 -6.95
C ILE A 52 22.48 -27.10 -7.49
N GLU A 53 23.16 -25.95 -7.44
CA GLU A 53 24.56 -25.83 -7.84
C GLU A 53 25.46 -26.82 -7.09
N LYS A 54 25.32 -26.89 -5.76
CA LYS A 54 26.07 -27.87 -4.95
C LYS A 54 25.77 -29.32 -5.32
N LEU A 55 24.55 -29.63 -5.75
CA LEU A 55 24.22 -30.99 -6.21
C LEU A 55 24.98 -31.32 -7.51
N PHE A 56 25.15 -30.35 -8.40
CA PHE A 56 25.96 -30.52 -9.60
C PHE A 56 27.45 -30.65 -9.28
N GLU A 57 27.99 -29.81 -8.38
CA GLU A 57 29.38 -29.92 -7.91
C GLU A 57 29.69 -31.33 -7.37
N LEU A 58 28.81 -31.87 -6.52
CA LEU A 58 28.93 -33.23 -5.95
C LEU A 58 28.80 -34.34 -7.00
N TYR A 59 28.16 -34.06 -8.13
CA TYR A 59 28.08 -35.02 -9.23
C TYR A 59 29.36 -34.98 -10.07
N GLU A 60 29.86 -33.78 -10.36
CA GLU A 60 31.09 -33.55 -11.12
C GLU A 60 32.34 -34.11 -10.43
N ASP A 61 32.40 -34.01 -9.09
CA ASP A 61 33.49 -34.59 -8.30
C ASP A 61 33.35 -36.11 -8.05
N GLY A 62 32.23 -36.71 -8.48
CA GLY A 62 31.94 -38.13 -8.35
C GLY A 62 31.39 -38.56 -6.97
N SER A 63 31.12 -37.63 -6.05
CA SER A 63 30.57 -37.90 -4.72
C SER A 63 29.16 -38.48 -4.75
N ILE A 64 28.37 -38.17 -5.78
CA ILE A 64 27.04 -38.75 -5.99
C ILE A 64 26.88 -39.37 -7.38
N THR A 65 26.02 -40.38 -7.47
CA THR A 65 25.69 -41.02 -8.75
C THR A 65 24.68 -40.18 -9.54
N LYS A 66 24.65 -40.39 -10.86
CA LYS A 66 23.65 -39.77 -11.75
C LYS A 66 22.20 -40.02 -11.30
N GLN A 67 21.92 -41.22 -10.78
CA GLN A 67 20.58 -41.55 -10.27
C GLN A 67 20.23 -40.71 -9.04
N ARG A 68 21.16 -40.58 -8.09
CA ARG A 68 20.96 -39.76 -6.89
C ARG A 68 20.84 -38.26 -7.19
N LEU A 69 21.54 -37.77 -8.23
CA LEU A 69 21.33 -36.42 -8.76
C LEU A 69 19.91 -36.27 -9.32
N ALA A 70 19.49 -37.19 -10.20
CA ALA A 70 18.16 -37.16 -10.82
C ALA A 70 17.02 -37.18 -9.79
N ASP A 71 17.14 -38.00 -8.74
CA ASP A 71 16.12 -38.08 -7.69
C ASP A 71 16.03 -36.79 -6.87
N ARG A 72 17.18 -36.15 -6.57
CA ARG A 72 17.22 -34.94 -5.73
C ARG A 72 16.88 -33.66 -6.48
N ILE A 73 17.31 -33.54 -7.74
CA ILE A 73 17.12 -32.32 -8.52
C ILE A 73 15.64 -32.06 -8.79
N VAL A 74 14.84 -33.11 -9.00
CA VAL A 74 13.38 -32.98 -9.22
C VAL A 74 12.70 -32.27 -8.06
N GLY A 75 13.07 -32.58 -6.81
CA GLY A 75 12.51 -31.91 -5.64
C GLY A 75 12.90 -30.44 -5.58
N HIS A 76 14.17 -30.12 -5.81
CA HIS A 76 14.66 -28.74 -5.78
C HIS A 76 14.10 -27.88 -6.92
N GLU A 77 14.01 -28.41 -8.14
CA GLU A 77 13.40 -27.72 -9.29
C GLU A 77 11.92 -27.44 -9.06
N LYS A 78 11.21 -28.38 -8.42
CA LYS A 78 9.81 -28.16 -8.03
C LYS A 78 9.69 -27.02 -7.02
N THR A 79 10.49 -27.03 -5.96
CA THR A 79 10.51 -25.96 -4.96
C THR A 79 10.91 -24.62 -5.57
N LYS A 80 11.88 -24.62 -6.51
CA LYS A 80 12.27 -23.43 -7.26
C LYS A 80 11.09 -22.83 -8.01
N ALA A 81 10.38 -23.64 -8.79
CA ALA A 81 9.21 -23.18 -9.57
C ALA A 81 8.07 -22.68 -8.67
N GLU A 82 7.83 -23.33 -7.52
CA GLU A 82 6.85 -22.88 -6.53
C GLU A 82 7.21 -21.51 -5.94
N LEU A 83 8.49 -21.30 -5.57
CA LEU A 83 9.00 -20.04 -5.06
C LEU A 83 8.95 -18.92 -6.10
N GLU A 84 9.32 -19.19 -7.35
CA GLU A 84 9.21 -18.22 -8.46
C GLU A 84 7.76 -17.77 -8.66
N ALA A 85 6.81 -18.70 -8.62
CA ALA A 85 5.39 -18.38 -8.72
C ALA A 85 4.86 -17.60 -7.49
N GLU A 86 5.37 -17.85 -6.30
CA GLU A 86 5.05 -17.07 -5.09
C GLU A 86 5.63 -15.64 -5.16
N ILE A 87 6.87 -15.50 -5.61
CA ILE A 87 7.54 -14.21 -5.79
C ILE A 87 6.78 -13.35 -6.81
N GLU A 88 6.37 -13.92 -7.93
CA GLU A 88 5.60 -13.17 -8.94
C GLU A 88 4.22 -12.76 -8.41
N ARG A 89 3.55 -13.62 -7.63
CA ARG A 89 2.29 -13.27 -6.95
C ARG A 89 2.50 -12.10 -5.97
N CYS A 90 3.54 -12.14 -5.15
CA CYS A 90 3.87 -11.07 -4.21
C CYS A 90 4.18 -9.76 -4.95
N LYS A 91 4.92 -9.83 -6.06
CA LYS A 91 5.24 -8.67 -6.90
C LYS A 91 3.99 -8.02 -7.51
N ILE A 92 3.05 -8.82 -8.02
CA ILE A 92 1.77 -8.32 -8.52
C ILE A 92 0.97 -7.65 -7.39
N ALA A 93 0.94 -8.27 -6.20
CA ALA A 93 0.25 -7.72 -5.04
C ALA A 93 0.88 -6.39 -4.57
N LEU A 94 2.21 -6.30 -4.48
CA LEU A 94 2.92 -5.06 -4.14
C LEU A 94 2.64 -3.96 -5.16
N ALA A 95 2.72 -4.26 -6.46
CA ALA A 95 2.40 -3.30 -7.52
C ALA A 95 0.95 -2.81 -7.46
N SER A 96 0.02 -3.66 -7.03
CA SER A 96 -1.39 -3.28 -6.85
C SER A 96 -1.60 -2.33 -5.67
N GLN A 97 -0.82 -2.46 -4.59
CA GLN A 97 -0.89 -1.58 -3.41
C GLN A 97 -0.18 -0.24 -3.63
N VAL A 98 0.90 -0.18 -4.43
CA VAL A 98 1.58 1.09 -4.79
C VAL A 98 0.64 2.05 -5.55
N ASN A 99 -0.38 1.52 -6.25
CA ASN A 99 -1.40 2.34 -6.92
C ASN A 99 -2.47 2.90 -5.96
N LEU A 100 -2.51 2.48 -4.69
CA LEU A 100 -3.57 2.81 -3.74
C LEU A 100 -3.27 4.00 -2.81
N VAL A 101 -2.42 4.93 -3.27
CA VAL A 101 -1.99 6.12 -2.52
C VAL A 101 -1.00 5.75 -1.42
N THR A 102 0.28 6.06 -1.63
CA THR A 102 1.27 5.92 -0.57
C THR A 102 0.87 6.81 0.61
N VAL A 103 0.95 6.26 1.81
CA VAL A 103 0.69 6.94 3.10
C VAL A 103 1.34 8.31 3.17
N GLU A 104 2.56 8.42 2.65
CA GLU A 104 3.29 9.69 2.57
C GLU A 104 2.57 10.74 1.73
N MET A 105 1.92 10.35 0.64
CA MET A 105 1.12 11.27 -0.19
C MET A 105 -0.14 11.74 0.54
N VAL A 106 -0.85 10.83 1.24
CA VAL A 106 -2.02 11.21 2.05
C VAL A 106 -1.61 12.12 3.20
N LYS A 107 -0.60 11.70 3.97
CA LYS A 107 -0.07 12.45 5.11
C LYS A 107 0.43 13.83 4.69
N LYS A 108 1.17 13.92 3.59
CA LYS A 108 1.61 15.20 3.02
C LYS A 108 0.43 16.08 2.60
N ARG A 109 -0.60 15.52 1.95
CA ARG A 109 -1.81 16.29 1.60
C ARG A 109 -2.55 16.79 2.85
N ILE A 110 -2.65 15.97 3.89
CA ILE A 110 -3.28 16.34 5.17
C ILE A 110 -2.46 17.43 5.89
N ASP A 111 -1.13 17.30 5.93
CA ASP A 111 -0.25 18.29 6.55
C ASP A 111 -0.28 19.62 5.80
N GLU A 112 -0.29 19.58 4.46
CA GLU A 112 -0.47 20.75 3.60
C GLU A 112 -1.85 21.40 3.83
N PHE A 113 -2.91 20.60 3.97
CA PHE A 113 -4.25 21.09 4.31
C PHE A 113 -4.25 21.79 5.67
N LYS A 114 -3.72 21.16 6.72
CA LYS A 114 -3.65 21.74 8.08
C LYS A 114 -2.87 23.05 8.09
N ASN A 115 -1.77 23.12 7.36
CA ASN A 115 -0.94 24.31 7.26
C ASN A 115 -1.68 25.45 6.54
N LEU A 116 -2.33 25.18 5.41
CA LEU A 116 -3.12 26.20 4.71
C LEU A 116 -4.33 26.65 5.52
N TRP A 117 -4.98 25.72 6.23
CA TRP A 117 -6.13 26.03 7.07
C TRP A 117 -5.78 26.94 8.25
N THR A 118 -4.70 26.63 8.96
CA THR A 118 -4.27 27.38 10.16
C THR A 118 -3.82 28.80 9.80
N ASN A 119 -3.25 28.99 8.62
CA ASN A 119 -2.78 30.29 8.15
C ASN A 119 -3.83 31.08 7.35
N ALA A 120 -5.01 30.52 7.09
CA ALA A 120 -6.03 31.19 6.31
C ALA A 120 -6.63 32.36 7.08
N VAL A 121 -6.53 33.56 6.51
CA VAL A 121 -7.08 34.80 7.09
C VAL A 121 -8.45 35.17 6.53
N ASP A 122 -8.88 34.50 5.45
CA ASP A 122 -10.19 34.71 4.85
C ASP A 122 -10.88 33.41 4.37
N PRO A 123 -12.21 33.46 4.12
CA PRO A 123 -12.97 32.29 3.65
C PRO A 123 -12.55 31.77 2.27
N SER A 124 -11.88 32.58 1.45
CA SER A 124 -11.36 32.16 0.14
C SER A 124 -10.12 31.27 0.29
N GLU A 125 -9.22 31.62 1.22
CA GLU A 125 -8.06 30.81 1.58
C GLU A 125 -8.46 29.49 2.26
N GLN A 126 -9.47 29.51 3.13
CA GLN A 126 -10.06 28.30 3.71
C GLN A 126 -10.63 27.37 2.62
N ASN A 127 -11.33 27.94 1.63
CA ASN A 127 -11.84 27.17 0.48
C ASN A 127 -10.72 26.58 -0.39
N ARG A 128 -9.58 27.27 -0.50
CA ARG A 128 -8.41 26.75 -1.22
C ARG A 128 -7.81 25.55 -0.50
N ALA A 129 -7.73 25.60 0.83
CA ALA A 129 -7.30 24.46 1.63
C ALA A 129 -8.20 23.24 1.38
N PHE A 130 -9.53 23.42 1.40
CA PHE A 130 -10.49 22.32 1.18
C PHE A 130 -10.33 21.62 -0.18
N ARG A 131 -9.94 22.33 -1.25
CA ARG A 131 -9.75 21.73 -2.59
C ARG A 131 -8.58 20.73 -2.68
N LEU A 132 -7.71 20.69 -1.67
CA LEU A 132 -6.65 19.69 -1.58
C LEU A 132 -7.19 18.30 -1.21
N LEU A 133 -8.20 18.24 -0.34
CA LEU A 133 -8.78 17.00 0.15
C LEU A 133 -10.10 16.64 -0.54
N ILE A 134 -10.84 17.67 -0.99
CA ILE A 134 -12.20 17.51 -1.52
C ILE A 134 -12.18 17.61 -3.04
N GLU A 135 -12.69 16.57 -3.70
CA GLU A 135 -12.92 16.57 -5.13
C GLU A 135 -14.20 17.32 -5.48
N LYS A 136 -15.29 17.06 -4.72
CA LYS A 136 -16.59 17.67 -4.95
C LYS A 136 -17.43 17.68 -3.68
N ILE A 137 -18.19 18.76 -3.47
CA ILE A 137 -19.26 18.79 -2.46
C ILE A 137 -20.59 18.78 -3.22
N VAL A 138 -21.40 17.75 -2.99
CA VAL A 138 -22.76 17.65 -3.51
C VAL A 138 -23.71 18.18 -2.44
N TYR A 139 -24.43 19.23 -2.83
CA TYR A 139 -25.41 19.90 -2.01
C TYR A 139 -26.80 19.44 -2.43
N ASN A 140 -27.53 18.79 -1.52
CA ASN A 140 -28.92 18.40 -1.76
C ASN A 140 -29.83 19.08 -0.73
N ARG A 141 -30.74 19.93 -1.20
CA ARG A 141 -31.71 20.63 -0.34
C ARG A 141 -33.10 20.13 -0.67
N GLN A 142 -33.74 19.44 0.26
CA GLN A 142 -35.13 19.00 0.14
C GLN A 142 -35.97 19.54 1.30
N ASN A 143 -36.99 20.34 0.94
CA ASN A 143 -38.09 20.89 1.75
C ASN A 143 -37.70 21.68 3.02
N ASP A 144 -36.94 21.10 3.95
CA ASP A 144 -36.38 21.75 5.15
C ASP A 144 -35.05 21.12 5.64
N GLY A 145 -34.56 20.09 4.94
CA GLY A 145 -33.33 19.39 5.24
C GLY A 145 -32.21 19.74 4.25
N LEU A 146 -30.99 19.89 4.78
CA LEU A 146 -29.79 20.17 4.03
C LEU A 146 -28.83 18.98 4.19
N SER A 147 -28.60 18.23 3.11
CA SER A 147 -27.60 17.16 3.09
C SER A 147 -26.37 17.61 2.31
N LEU A 148 -25.21 17.32 2.89
CA LEU A 148 -23.89 17.57 2.32
C LEU A 148 -23.18 16.24 2.17
N GLU A 149 -22.97 15.84 0.92
CA GLU A 149 -22.10 14.73 0.55
C GLU A 149 -20.77 15.32 0.08
N VAL A 150 -19.68 14.92 0.73
CA VAL A 150 -18.32 15.36 0.39
C VAL A 150 -17.62 14.18 -0.26
N LEU A 151 -17.22 14.34 -1.51
CA LEU A 151 -16.41 13.40 -2.27
C LEU A 151 -14.95 13.83 -2.11
N TYR A 152 -14.13 12.94 -1.54
CA TYR A 152 -12.71 13.15 -1.30
C TYR A 152 -11.86 12.66 -2.48
N LYS A 153 -10.65 13.23 -2.63
CA LYS A 153 -9.65 12.84 -3.64
C LYS A 153 -8.68 11.78 -3.14
#